data_AF-K2QAG6-F1
#
_entry.id   AF-K2QAG6-F1
#
_cell.length_a   1.000
_cell.length_b   1.000
_cell.length_c   1.000
_cell.angle_alpha   90.00
_cell.angle_beta   90.00
_cell.angle_gamma   90.00
#
_symmetry.space_group_name_H-M   'P 1'
#
loop_
_entity.id
_entity.type
_entity.pdbx_description
1 polymer ?
#
loop_
_entity_poly.entity_id
_entity_poly.type
_entity_poly.pdbx_seq_one_letter_code
_entity_poly.pdbx_strand_id
1 'polypeptide(L)'
;MGKKNEPIKANEIEEHLKTNFDDFYQVFLQNMISSIPAPFGPFFSAIFSTVICPAPITDKISRLLIQFGNDIEELQENGLVDIEELIKDPIFTSELLYAIQIAMRNTQKEHHKALQYALLNSALSNPPDQDIRKMFFNYIDSFNSTHFKLLKFFHEQQKTSEWVDELVETFCHDDSFYNKVGEQCQPSDHGAMKTMKFAFGDVLKYEFLNQYNDDEIELLFLLFNQSIKDINSNYMIGLSPEQPMYVLVGESGNIGPRLEKPGKLFMNFITSPLDFE
;
A
#
# COMPACT_ATOMS: atom_id res chain seq x y z
N MET A 1 -45.20 -21.69 -29.71
CA MET A 1 -43.79 -22.13 -29.79
C MET A 1 -43.05 -21.58 -28.58
N GLY A 2 -42.87 -22.38 -27.53
CA GLY A 2 -42.05 -22.02 -26.38
C GLY A 2 -41.15 -23.20 -26.08
N LYS A 3 -39.84 -23.08 -26.33
CA LYS A 3 -38.88 -24.12 -25.94
C LYS A 3 -38.82 -24.13 -24.42
N LYS A 4 -39.10 -25.29 -23.81
CA LYS A 4 -38.83 -25.55 -22.39
C LYS A 4 -37.32 -25.40 -22.16
N ASN A 5 -36.94 -24.60 -21.16
CA ASN A 5 -35.58 -24.57 -20.65
C ASN A 5 -35.33 -25.89 -19.90
N GLU A 6 -34.61 -26.81 -20.54
CA GLU A 6 -34.04 -27.96 -19.85
C GLU A 6 -32.89 -27.49 -18.94
N PRO A 7 -32.70 -28.12 -17.77
CA PRO A 7 -31.57 -27.80 -16.89
C PRO A 7 -30.27 -28.16 -17.59
N ILE A 8 -29.39 -27.17 -17.77
CA ILE A 8 -28.05 -27.35 -18.35
C ILE A 8 -27.30 -28.38 -17.50
N LYS A 9 -26.81 -29.45 -18.13
CA LYS A 9 -26.13 -30.53 -17.41
C LYS A 9 -24.77 -30.06 -16.92
N ALA A 10 -24.35 -30.51 -15.74
CA ALA A 10 -23.06 -30.15 -15.15
C ALA A 10 -21.86 -30.35 -16.11
N ASN A 11 -21.92 -31.41 -16.93
CA ASN A 11 -20.88 -31.71 -17.93
C ASN A 11 -20.86 -30.71 -19.09
N GLU A 12 -22.02 -30.17 -19.48
CA GLU A 12 -22.13 -29.12 -20.51
C GLU A 12 -21.63 -27.78 -19.97
N ILE A 13 -21.84 -27.51 -18.67
CA ILE A 13 -21.26 -26.35 -17.99
C ILE A 13 -19.74 -26.50 -17.90
N GLU A 14 -19.23 -27.68 -17.54
CA GLU A 14 -17.79 -27.95 -17.43
C GLU A 14 -17.06 -27.83 -18.76
N GLU A 15 -17.60 -28.43 -19.83
CA GLU A 15 -17.02 -28.39 -21.18
C GLU A 15 -17.02 -26.96 -21.74
N HIS A 16 -18.10 -26.22 -21.54
CA HIS A 16 -18.21 -24.84 -22.02
C HIS A 16 -17.36 -23.87 -21.20
N LEU A 17 -17.19 -24.10 -19.89
CA LEU A 17 -16.26 -23.34 -19.06
C LEU A 17 -14.82 -23.61 -19.46
N LYS A 18 -14.41 -24.88 -19.66
CA LYS A 18 -13.06 -25.24 -20.08
C LYS A 18 -12.70 -24.65 -21.45
N THR A 19 -13.59 -24.80 -22.43
CA THR A 19 -13.35 -24.31 -23.80
C THR A 19 -13.24 -22.78 -23.85
N ASN A 20 -14.18 -22.07 -23.20
CA ASN A 20 -14.10 -20.61 -23.12
C ASN A 20 -12.90 -20.14 -22.31
N PHE A 21 -12.50 -20.91 -21.29
CA PHE A 21 -11.35 -20.58 -20.46
C PHE A 21 -10.04 -20.74 -21.23
N ASP A 22 -9.87 -21.85 -21.95
CA ASP A 22 -8.68 -22.13 -22.75
C ASP A 22 -8.53 -21.12 -23.91
N ASP A 23 -9.62 -20.82 -24.61
CA ASP A 23 -9.64 -19.81 -25.69
C ASP A 23 -9.35 -18.40 -25.15
N PHE A 24 -9.98 -18.02 -24.04
CA PHE A 24 -9.69 -16.76 -23.35
C PHE A 24 -8.22 -16.71 -22.92
N TYR A 25 -7.70 -17.80 -22.35
CA TYR A 25 -6.35 -17.89 -21.83
C TYR A 25 -5.31 -17.74 -22.94
N GLN A 26 -5.51 -18.36 -24.10
CA GLN A 26 -4.61 -18.22 -25.25
C GLN A 26 -4.63 -16.80 -25.82
N VAL A 27 -5.82 -16.22 -26.04
CA VAL A 27 -5.96 -14.85 -26.55
C VAL A 27 -5.38 -13.84 -25.57
N PHE A 28 -5.63 -14.04 -24.27
CA PHE A 28 -5.08 -13.23 -23.19
C PHE A 28 -3.55 -13.32 -23.15
N LEU A 29 -2.97 -14.52 -23.17
CA LEU A 29 -1.51 -14.71 -23.20
C LEU A 29 -0.90 -14.02 -24.41
N GLN A 30 -1.52 -14.14 -25.58
CA GLN A 30 -1.03 -13.54 -26.80
C GLN A 30 -1.07 -12.00 -26.75
N ASN A 31 -2.15 -11.42 -26.21
CA ASN A 31 -2.28 -9.97 -26.00
C ASN A 31 -1.35 -9.44 -24.90
N MET A 32 -1.05 -10.28 -23.90
CA MET A 32 -0.06 -9.97 -22.87
C MET A 32 1.35 -9.96 -23.42
N ILE A 33 1.73 -10.98 -24.20
CA ILE A 33 3.06 -11.07 -24.83
C ILE A 33 3.35 -9.84 -25.69
N SER A 34 2.35 -9.32 -26.40
CA SER A 34 2.53 -8.12 -27.22
C SER A 34 2.62 -6.81 -26.42
N SER A 35 2.20 -6.82 -25.15
CA SER A 35 2.17 -5.64 -24.27
C SER A 35 3.28 -5.67 -23.21
N ILE A 36 3.97 -6.80 -23.05
CA ILE A 36 5.12 -6.96 -22.15
C ILE A 36 6.38 -6.53 -22.90
N PRO A 37 7.30 -5.82 -22.24
CA PRO A 37 8.54 -5.46 -22.90
C PRO A 37 9.42 -6.66 -23.29
N ALA A 38 10.13 -6.52 -24.41
CA ALA A 38 10.81 -7.62 -25.11
C ALA A 38 11.70 -8.53 -24.23
N PRO A 39 12.51 -8.03 -23.27
CA PRO A 39 13.36 -8.90 -22.46
C PRO A 39 12.58 -9.78 -21.46
N PHE A 40 11.36 -9.39 -21.05
CA PHE A 40 10.55 -10.16 -20.09
C PHE A 40 9.52 -11.10 -20.72
N GLY A 41 9.23 -10.96 -22.02
CA GLY A 41 8.15 -11.69 -22.69
C GLY A 41 8.13 -13.20 -22.40
N PRO A 42 9.24 -13.94 -22.65
CA PRO A 42 9.32 -15.37 -22.37
C PRO A 42 9.21 -15.71 -20.87
N PHE A 43 9.78 -14.87 -20.00
CA PHE A 43 9.78 -15.09 -18.55
C PHE A 43 8.38 -14.95 -17.94
N PHE A 44 7.67 -13.86 -18.26
CA PHE A 44 6.29 -13.70 -17.79
C PHE A 44 5.34 -14.73 -18.40
N SER A 45 5.56 -15.14 -19.65
CA SER A 45 4.79 -16.25 -20.26
C SER A 45 4.96 -17.56 -19.49
N ALA A 46 6.19 -17.90 -19.07
CA ALA A 46 6.45 -19.07 -18.23
C ALA A 46 5.74 -18.98 -16.87
N ILE A 47 5.75 -17.79 -16.24
CA ILE A 47 5.05 -17.56 -14.97
C ILE A 47 3.54 -17.71 -15.13
N PHE A 48 2.94 -17.11 -16.16
CA PHE A 48 1.50 -17.23 -16.42
C PHE A 48 1.09 -18.68 -16.73
N SER A 49 1.90 -19.42 -17.48
CA SER A 49 1.63 -20.85 -17.78
C SER A 49 1.61 -21.73 -16.54
N THR A 50 2.29 -21.31 -15.47
CA THR A 50 2.28 -22.01 -14.18
C THR A 50 1.02 -21.69 -13.36
N VAL A 51 0.32 -20.60 -13.67
CA VAL A 51 -0.80 -20.07 -12.88
C VAL A 51 -2.10 -20.17 -13.69
N ILE A 52 -2.90 -21.21 -13.43
CA ILE A 52 -4.23 -21.37 -14.02
C ILE A 52 -5.21 -20.43 -13.30
N CYS A 53 -5.72 -19.40 -13.98
CA CYS A 53 -6.55 -18.36 -13.35
C CYS A 53 -7.75 -17.92 -14.19
N PRO A 54 -8.99 -17.89 -13.63
CA PRO A 54 -10.18 -17.37 -14.31
C PRO A 54 -10.00 -15.92 -14.77
N ALA A 55 -10.67 -15.55 -15.86
CA ALA A 55 -10.50 -14.27 -16.57
C ALA A 55 -10.38 -12.98 -15.72
N PRO A 56 -11.21 -12.75 -14.68
CA PRO A 56 -11.10 -11.52 -13.88
C PRO A 56 -9.83 -11.43 -13.04
N ILE A 57 -9.21 -12.58 -12.74
CA ILE A 57 -7.95 -12.65 -11.99
C ILE A 57 -6.78 -12.35 -12.94
N THR A 58 -6.86 -12.84 -14.17
CA THR A 58 -5.84 -12.67 -15.19
C THR A 58 -5.60 -11.18 -15.49
N ASP A 59 -6.66 -10.36 -15.58
CA ASP A 59 -6.56 -8.90 -15.77
C ASP A 59 -5.79 -8.16 -14.65
N LYS A 60 -5.83 -8.66 -13.42
CA LYS A 60 -5.08 -8.06 -12.31
C LYS A 60 -3.60 -8.37 -12.43
N ILE A 61 -3.27 -9.63 -12.71
CA ILE A 61 -1.91 -10.09 -12.90
C ILE A 61 -1.29 -9.38 -14.10
N SER A 62 -2.04 -9.23 -15.19
CA SER A 62 -1.62 -8.47 -16.37
C SER A 62 -1.13 -7.08 -16.03
N ARG A 63 -1.98 -6.32 -15.33
CA ARG A 63 -1.69 -4.93 -15.00
C ARG A 63 -0.46 -4.84 -14.12
N LEU A 64 -0.34 -5.69 -13.12
CA LEU A 64 0.85 -5.75 -12.28
C LEU A 64 2.11 -5.99 -13.12
N LEU A 65 2.11 -7.00 -13.99
CA LEU A 65 3.29 -7.39 -14.76
C LEU A 65 3.65 -6.42 -15.88
N ILE A 66 2.66 -5.85 -16.57
CA ILE A 66 2.90 -4.80 -17.57
C ILE A 66 3.52 -3.58 -16.89
N GLN A 67 2.92 -3.12 -15.79
CA GLN A 67 3.40 -1.92 -15.11
C GLN A 67 4.78 -2.16 -14.48
N PHE A 68 5.01 -3.32 -13.88
CA PHE A 68 6.33 -3.72 -13.41
C PHE A 68 7.36 -3.79 -14.55
N GLY A 69 7.01 -4.39 -15.68
CA GLY A 69 7.86 -4.49 -16.86
C GLY A 69 8.30 -3.13 -17.40
N ASN A 70 7.36 -2.17 -17.49
CA ASN A 70 7.68 -0.81 -17.92
C ASN A 70 8.63 -0.10 -16.94
N ASP A 71 8.31 -0.14 -15.65
CA ASP A 71 9.08 0.58 -14.63
C ASP A 71 10.49 -0.02 -14.43
N ILE A 72 10.65 -1.33 -14.62
CA ILE A 72 11.97 -1.97 -14.49
C ILE A 72 12.85 -1.79 -15.73
N GLU A 73 12.26 -1.60 -16.92
CA GLU A 73 13.02 -1.14 -18.08
C GLU A 73 13.61 0.25 -17.85
N GLU A 74 12.84 1.16 -17.25
CA GLU A 74 13.35 2.48 -16.86
C GLU A 74 14.52 2.36 -15.86
N LEU A 75 14.41 1.46 -14.87
CA LEU A 75 15.53 1.19 -13.95
C LEU A 75 16.76 0.59 -14.66
N GLN A 76 16.57 -0.26 -15.68
CA GLN A 76 17.67 -0.78 -16.49
C GLN A 76 18.32 0.32 -17.34
N GLU A 77 17.53 1.19 -17.97
CA GLU A 77 18.04 2.32 -18.74
C GLU A 77 18.87 3.26 -17.87
N ASN A 78 18.49 3.43 -16.60
CA ASN A 78 19.23 4.17 -15.59
C ASN A 78 20.42 3.40 -14.99
N GLY A 79 20.68 2.17 -15.42
CA GLY A 79 21.80 1.33 -14.97
C GLY A 79 21.67 0.81 -13.54
N LEU A 80 20.46 0.81 -12.98
CA LEU A 80 20.17 0.38 -11.60
C LEU A 80 19.89 -1.13 -11.49
N VAL A 81 19.51 -1.76 -12.60
CA VAL A 81 19.10 -3.17 -12.67
C VAL A 81 19.67 -3.81 -13.94
N ASP A 82 20.12 -5.05 -13.83
CA ASP A 82 20.39 -5.94 -14.97
C ASP A 82 19.24 -6.96 -15.09
N ILE A 83 18.40 -6.81 -16.12
CA ILE A 83 17.23 -7.67 -16.30
C ILE A 83 17.64 -9.12 -16.61
N GLU A 84 18.73 -9.34 -17.33
CA GLU A 84 19.18 -10.68 -17.71
C GLU A 84 19.70 -11.47 -16.51
N GLU A 85 20.29 -10.80 -15.53
CA GLU A 85 20.68 -11.41 -14.25
C GLU A 85 19.46 -11.61 -13.35
N LEU A 86 18.59 -10.61 -13.25
CA LEU A 86 17.40 -10.64 -12.40
C LEU A 86 16.46 -11.80 -12.72
N ILE A 87 16.19 -12.06 -14.00
CA ILE A 87 15.34 -13.17 -14.45
C ILE A 87 15.92 -14.53 -14.06
N LYS A 88 17.24 -14.63 -13.89
CA LYS A 88 17.94 -15.86 -13.48
C LYS A 88 18.01 -16.01 -11.97
N ASP A 89 17.65 -14.98 -11.20
CA ASP A 89 17.64 -15.04 -9.74
C ASP A 89 16.43 -15.84 -9.23
N PRO A 90 16.63 -17.02 -8.60
CA PRO A 90 15.55 -17.80 -8.04
C PRO A 90 14.86 -17.11 -6.86
N ILE A 91 15.54 -16.20 -6.14
CA ILE A 91 14.95 -15.45 -5.04
C ILE A 91 13.95 -14.44 -5.60
N PHE A 92 14.39 -13.59 -6.53
CA PHE A 92 13.49 -12.66 -7.21
C PHE A 92 12.31 -13.37 -7.88
N THR A 93 12.55 -14.48 -8.58
CA THR A 93 11.46 -15.27 -9.21
C THR A 93 10.44 -15.75 -8.17
N SER A 94 10.90 -16.18 -7.00
CA SER A 94 10.01 -16.59 -5.90
C SER A 94 9.20 -15.41 -5.34
N GLU A 95 9.81 -14.23 -5.24
CA GLU A 95 9.13 -13.01 -4.79
C GLU A 95 8.09 -12.53 -5.81
N LEU A 96 8.39 -12.61 -7.10
CA LEU A 96 7.43 -12.32 -8.16
C LEU A 96 6.22 -13.25 -8.10
N LEU A 97 6.44 -14.55 -7.96
CA LEU A 97 5.34 -15.51 -7.77
C LEU A 97 4.53 -15.22 -6.51
N TYR A 98 5.19 -14.82 -5.43
CA TYR A 98 4.52 -14.47 -4.19
C TYR A 98 3.67 -13.20 -4.32
N ALA A 99 4.18 -12.17 -4.98
CA ALA A 99 3.45 -10.94 -5.28
C ALA A 99 2.22 -11.21 -6.17
N ILE A 100 2.34 -12.09 -7.17
CA ILE A 100 1.21 -12.52 -8.00
C ILE A 100 0.12 -13.17 -7.14
N GLN A 101 0.48 -14.08 -6.22
CA GLN A 101 -0.50 -14.71 -5.32
C GLN A 101 -1.23 -13.68 -4.45
N ILE A 102 -0.52 -12.66 -3.95
CA ILE A 102 -1.14 -11.55 -3.19
C ILE A 102 -2.08 -10.74 -4.09
N ALA A 103 -1.65 -10.39 -5.30
CA ALA A 103 -2.45 -9.61 -6.25
C ALA A 103 -3.73 -10.35 -6.68
N MET A 104 -3.69 -11.68 -6.82
CA MET A 104 -4.85 -12.49 -7.20
C MET A 104 -6.03 -12.31 -6.22
N ARG A 105 -5.73 -12.32 -4.91
CA ARG A 105 -6.73 -12.25 -3.83
C ARG A 105 -7.09 -10.83 -3.39
N ASN A 106 -6.31 -9.82 -3.78
CA ASN A 106 -6.58 -8.42 -3.46
C ASN A 106 -7.19 -7.66 -4.64
N THR A 107 -8.03 -6.67 -4.37
CA THR A 107 -8.67 -5.80 -5.40
C THR A 107 -8.34 -4.32 -5.22
N GLN A 108 -7.83 -3.96 -4.05
CA GLN A 108 -7.52 -2.57 -3.68
C GLN A 108 -6.31 -2.08 -4.49
N LYS A 109 -6.36 -0.82 -4.94
CA LYS A 109 -5.31 -0.24 -5.78
C LYS A 109 -4.00 -0.06 -5.00
N GLU A 110 -4.13 0.23 -3.70
CA GLU A 110 -3.03 0.41 -2.77
C GLU A 110 -2.14 -0.83 -2.69
N HIS A 111 -2.74 -2.03 -2.63
CA HIS A 111 -1.98 -3.29 -2.67
C HIS A 111 -1.22 -3.49 -3.96
N HIS A 112 -1.87 -3.28 -5.11
CA HIS A 112 -1.22 -3.48 -6.40
C HIS A 112 -0.03 -2.54 -6.55
N LYS A 113 -0.19 -1.28 -6.15
CA LYS A 113 0.87 -0.27 -6.17
C LYS A 113 2.02 -0.63 -5.20
N ALA A 114 1.68 -1.03 -3.97
CA ALA A 114 2.68 -1.46 -2.99
C ALA A 114 3.45 -2.72 -3.43
N LEU A 115 2.76 -3.70 -4.03
CA LEU A 115 3.39 -4.91 -4.59
C LEU A 115 4.32 -4.59 -5.75
N GLN A 116 3.89 -3.69 -6.64
CA GLN A 116 4.71 -3.27 -7.76
C GLN A 116 6.01 -2.62 -7.26
N TYR A 117 5.92 -1.68 -6.32
CA TYR A 117 7.10 -1.03 -5.75
C TYR A 117 7.96 -1.98 -4.92
N ALA A 118 7.35 -2.90 -4.18
CA ALA A 118 8.07 -3.96 -3.49
C ALA A 118 8.91 -4.80 -4.47
N LEU A 119 8.33 -5.19 -5.61
CA LEU A 119 9.06 -5.93 -6.65
C LEU A 119 10.19 -5.12 -7.28
N LEU A 120 9.96 -3.83 -7.57
CA LEU A 120 11.01 -2.97 -8.11
C LEU A 120 12.16 -2.79 -7.11
N ASN A 121 11.84 -2.52 -5.84
CA ASN A 121 12.86 -2.40 -4.79
C ASN A 121 13.58 -3.73 -4.51
N SER A 122 12.91 -4.87 -4.66
CA SER A 122 13.54 -6.20 -4.62
C SER A 122 14.56 -6.42 -5.73
N ALA A 123 14.38 -5.79 -6.89
CA ALA A 123 15.25 -5.93 -8.05
C ALA A 123 16.51 -5.06 -8.01
N LEU A 124 16.58 -4.07 -7.12
CA LEU A 124 17.73 -3.18 -6.97
C LEU A 124 18.96 -3.93 -6.44
N SER A 125 20.15 -3.36 -6.61
CA SER A 125 21.42 -4.01 -6.20
C SER A 125 21.58 -4.19 -4.69
N ASN A 126 20.88 -3.40 -3.86
CA ASN A 126 20.95 -3.46 -2.40
C ASN A 126 19.54 -3.50 -1.78
N PRO A 127 18.76 -4.56 -2.06
CA PRO A 127 17.43 -4.69 -1.50
C PRO A 127 17.54 -5.06 0.00
N PRO A 128 16.49 -4.88 0.81
CA PRO A 128 16.46 -5.41 2.18
C PRO A 128 16.75 -6.92 2.19
N ASP A 129 17.18 -7.48 3.32
CA ASP A 129 17.41 -8.93 3.45
C ASP A 129 16.19 -9.77 3.02
N GLN A 130 16.42 -10.95 2.45
CA GLN A 130 15.36 -11.80 1.90
C GLN A 130 14.25 -12.10 2.90
N ASP A 131 14.59 -12.39 4.17
CA ASP A 131 13.59 -12.69 5.19
C ASP A 131 12.77 -11.43 5.53
N ILE A 132 13.42 -10.26 5.52
CA ILE A 132 12.75 -8.96 5.70
C ILE A 132 11.81 -8.67 4.53
N ARG A 133 12.22 -8.90 3.28
CA ARG A 133 11.35 -8.70 2.10
C ARG A 133 10.14 -9.60 2.15
N LYS A 134 10.34 -10.88 2.49
CA LYS A 134 9.23 -11.83 2.69
C LYS A 134 8.28 -11.36 3.79
N MET A 135 8.80 -10.88 4.92
CA MET A 135 8.01 -10.28 6.00
C MET A 135 7.21 -9.07 5.49
N PHE A 136 7.80 -8.21 4.66
CA PHE A 136 7.12 -7.06 4.07
C PHE A 136 6.02 -7.44 3.08
N PHE A 137 6.24 -8.44 2.22
CA PHE A 137 5.17 -8.96 1.37
C PHE A 137 4.00 -9.52 2.19
N ASN A 138 4.27 -10.19 3.32
CA ASN A 138 3.20 -10.61 4.26
C ASN A 138 2.44 -9.40 4.82
N TYR A 139 3.13 -8.30 5.13
CA TYR A 139 2.48 -7.07 5.59
C TYR A 139 1.59 -6.45 4.52
N ILE A 140 2.08 -6.32 3.29
CA ILE A 140 1.27 -5.85 2.16
C ILE A 140 -0.01 -6.68 2.04
N ASP A 141 0.08 -8.00 2.14
CA ASP A 141 -1.07 -8.89 2.05
C ASP A 141 -2.07 -8.73 3.21
N SER A 142 -1.57 -8.57 4.44
CA SER A 142 -2.42 -8.48 5.63
C SER A 142 -3.06 -7.09 5.83
N PHE A 143 -2.43 -6.04 5.31
CA PHE A 143 -2.88 -4.67 5.48
C PHE A 143 -4.07 -4.35 4.60
N ASN A 144 -4.88 -3.40 5.05
CA ASN A 144 -5.99 -2.84 4.26
C ASN A 144 -5.67 -1.38 3.89
N SER A 145 -6.54 -0.74 3.09
CA SER A 145 -6.37 0.67 2.71
C SER A 145 -6.15 1.62 3.89
N THR A 146 -6.73 1.37 5.06
CA THR A 146 -6.54 2.21 6.27
C THR A 146 -5.11 2.13 6.79
N HIS A 147 -4.51 0.93 6.79
CA HIS A 147 -3.11 0.75 7.18
C HIS A 147 -2.17 1.55 6.28
N PHE A 148 -2.35 1.47 4.96
CA PHE A 148 -1.53 2.22 4.00
C PHE A 148 -1.68 3.73 4.17
N LYS A 149 -2.91 4.22 4.39
CA LYS A 149 -3.16 5.65 4.68
C LYS A 149 -2.45 6.10 5.96
N LEU A 150 -2.55 5.33 7.03
CA LEU A 150 -1.88 5.63 8.30
C LEU A 150 -0.35 5.60 8.17
N LEU A 151 0.20 4.58 7.52
CA LEU A 151 1.64 4.47 7.29
C LEU A 151 2.16 5.62 6.44
N LYS A 152 1.44 5.99 5.38
CA LYS A 152 1.73 7.19 4.59
C LYS A 152 1.68 8.44 5.44
N PHE A 153 0.63 8.61 6.26
CA PHE A 153 0.52 9.72 7.20
C PHE A 153 1.72 9.80 8.15
N PHE A 154 2.21 8.67 8.67
CA PHE A 154 3.39 8.62 9.55
C PHE A 154 4.73 8.78 8.85
N HIS A 155 4.79 8.50 7.55
CA HIS A 155 5.95 8.67 6.70
C HIS A 155 6.14 10.13 6.30
N GLU A 156 5.07 10.78 5.87
CA GLU A 156 5.07 12.15 5.36
C GLU A 156 5.27 13.16 6.50
N GLN A 157 6.48 13.74 6.54
CA GLN A 157 6.92 14.66 7.61
C GLN A 157 6.34 16.06 7.49
N GLN A 158 6.05 16.51 6.26
CA GLN A 158 5.51 17.84 5.99
C GLN A 158 4.02 17.71 5.71
N LYS A 159 3.20 18.27 6.60
CA LYS A 159 1.80 18.55 6.25
C LYS A 159 1.75 19.93 5.61
N THR A 160 0.75 20.18 4.77
CA THR A 160 0.62 21.50 4.14
C THR A 160 0.41 22.56 5.22
N SER A 161 0.95 23.77 5.00
CA SER A 161 0.76 24.88 5.95
C SER A 161 -0.71 25.19 6.15
N GLU A 162 -1.50 25.12 5.08
CA GLU A 162 -2.96 25.31 5.11
C GLU A 162 -3.66 24.29 6.01
N TRP A 163 -3.31 23.00 5.90
CA TRP A 163 -3.87 21.96 6.76
C TRP A 163 -3.52 22.21 8.22
N VAL A 164 -2.28 22.61 8.50
CA VAL A 164 -1.85 22.94 9.86
C VAL A 164 -2.58 24.15 10.40
N ASP A 165 -2.69 25.22 9.65
CA ASP A 165 -3.38 26.43 10.09
C ASP A 165 -4.85 26.13 10.43
N GLU A 166 -5.55 25.34 9.60
CA GLU A 166 -6.95 24.95 9.82
C GLU A 166 -7.10 24.01 11.05
N LEU A 167 -6.19 23.05 11.23
CA LEU A 167 -6.11 22.20 12.42
C LEU A 167 -5.93 23.06 13.68
N VAL A 168 -5.02 24.02 13.63
CA VAL A 168 -4.69 24.90 14.75
C VAL A 168 -5.85 25.82 15.09
N GLU A 169 -6.48 26.44 14.10
CA GLU A 169 -7.67 27.27 14.31
C GLU A 169 -8.78 26.47 14.99
N THR A 170 -9.05 25.25 14.49
CA THR A 170 -10.09 24.36 15.01
C THR A 170 -9.87 24.00 16.48
N PHE A 171 -8.66 23.62 16.87
CA PHE A 171 -8.39 23.10 18.21
C PHE A 171 -7.90 24.16 19.21
N CYS A 172 -7.41 25.32 18.77
CA CYS A 172 -6.87 26.36 19.65
C CYS A 172 -7.86 27.50 19.98
N HIS A 173 -8.98 27.66 19.24
CA HIS A 173 -9.98 28.71 19.50
C HIS A 173 -11.11 28.30 20.46
N ASP A 174 -11.14 27.05 20.91
CA ASP A 174 -12.14 26.59 21.89
C ASP A 174 -11.62 26.78 23.32
N ASP A 175 -12.01 27.89 23.96
CA ASP A 175 -11.72 28.21 25.38
C ASP A 175 -12.18 27.10 26.35
N SER A 176 -13.10 26.23 25.93
CA SER A 176 -13.54 25.08 26.74
C SER A 176 -12.51 23.93 26.75
N PHE A 177 -11.65 23.85 25.73
CA PHE A 177 -10.59 22.86 25.62
C PHE A 177 -9.42 23.19 26.57
N TYR A 178 -9.04 24.47 26.67
CA TYR A 178 -8.05 24.97 27.65
C TYR A 178 -8.43 24.64 29.10
N ASN A 179 -9.73 24.60 29.41
CA ASN A 179 -10.23 24.30 30.75
C ASN A 179 -10.36 22.79 31.03
N LYS A 180 -10.45 21.94 30.00
CA LYS A 180 -10.50 20.46 30.14
C LYS A 180 -9.12 19.80 30.11
N VAL A 181 -8.15 20.43 29.45
CA VAL A 181 -6.76 19.97 29.34
C VAL A 181 -5.88 20.91 30.14
N GLY A 182 -5.92 20.77 31.47
CA GLY A 182 -5.18 21.64 32.39
C GLY A 182 -3.71 21.86 31.98
N GLU A 183 -3.33 23.14 31.96
CA GLU A 183 -1.96 23.70 32.02
C GLU A 183 -0.93 23.34 30.91
N GLN A 184 -1.26 22.66 29.81
CA GLN A 184 -0.21 22.19 28.86
C GLN A 184 -0.37 22.59 27.38
N CYS A 185 -0.94 23.76 27.11
CA CYS A 185 -0.72 24.51 25.86
C CYS A 185 -0.06 25.85 26.22
N GLN A 186 1.16 25.82 26.73
CA GLN A 186 2.01 27.02 26.80
C GLN A 186 2.82 27.04 25.50
N PRO A 187 2.72 28.07 24.66
CA PRO A 187 3.75 28.34 23.65
C PRO A 187 5.05 28.54 24.43
N SER A 188 5.89 27.52 24.52
CA SER A 188 7.22 27.70 25.09
C SER A 188 8.00 28.52 24.07
N ASP A 189 8.29 29.79 24.40
CA ASP A 189 9.10 30.74 23.62
C ASP A 189 10.57 30.25 23.50
N HIS A 190 10.76 29.11 22.88
CA HIS A 190 12.05 28.61 22.42
C HIS A 190 12.05 28.86 20.92
N GLY A 191 12.66 29.98 20.53
CA GLY A 191 12.58 30.57 19.19
C GLY A 191 12.42 29.57 18.04
N ALA A 192 11.48 29.88 17.15
CA ALA A 192 11.16 29.19 15.90
C ALA A 192 10.36 27.86 16.00
N MET A 193 9.76 27.49 17.14
CA MET A 193 8.83 26.34 17.21
C MET A 193 7.58 26.64 18.06
N LYS A 194 6.42 26.80 17.42
CA LYS A 194 5.10 26.74 18.10
C LYS A 194 4.75 25.29 18.42
N THR A 195 5.12 24.81 19.60
CA THR A 195 4.71 23.48 20.04
C THR A 195 3.22 23.49 20.40
N MET A 196 2.41 22.74 19.65
CA MET A 196 0.99 22.52 19.96
C MET A 196 0.77 21.08 20.40
N LYS A 197 -0.18 20.88 21.30
CA LYS A 197 -0.42 19.60 21.97
C LYS A 197 -1.85 19.13 21.72
N PHE A 198 -1.99 18.13 20.85
CA PHE A 198 -3.27 17.46 20.58
C PHE A 198 -3.16 15.97 20.90
N ALA A 199 -4.30 15.32 21.22
CA ALA A 199 -4.34 13.87 21.23
C ALA A 199 -4.32 13.35 19.78
N PHE A 200 -3.61 12.26 19.52
CA PHE A 200 -3.56 11.69 18.17
C PHE A 200 -4.93 11.34 17.59
N GLY A 201 -5.89 10.95 18.45
CA GLY A 201 -7.27 10.72 18.05
C GLY A 201 -7.95 11.97 17.46
N ASP A 202 -7.62 13.17 17.95
CA ASP A 202 -8.15 14.44 17.44
C ASP A 202 -7.57 14.74 16.06
N VAL A 203 -6.27 14.51 15.87
CA VAL A 203 -5.59 14.65 14.58
C VAL A 203 -6.18 13.68 13.55
N LEU A 204 -6.40 12.41 13.92
CA LEU A 204 -7.03 11.44 13.02
C LEU A 204 -8.48 11.79 12.71
N LYS A 205 -9.24 12.26 13.70
CA LYS A 205 -10.63 12.70 13.50
C LYS A 205 -10.66 13.84 12.48
N TYR A 206 -9.75 14.79 12.62
CA TYR A 206 -9.66 15.91 11.71
C TYR A 206 -9.24 15.49 10.29
N GLU A 207 -8.12 14.77 10.17
CA GLU A 207 -7.52 14.36 8.89
C GLU A 207 -8.44 13.46 8.07
N PHE A 208 -9.12 12.51 8.70
CA PHE A 208 -9.83 11.45 7.99
C PHE A 208 -11.34 11.46 8.17
N LEU A 209 -11.86 12.07 9.25
CA LEU A 209 -13.24 11.83 9.69
C LEU A 209 -14.14 13.09 9.70
N ASN A 210 -13.60 14.30 9.53
CA ASN A 210 -14.36 15.55 9.70
C ASN A 210 -15.53 15.73 8.71
N GLN A 211 -15.53 14.98 7.61
CA GLN A 211 -16.57 15.03 6.57
C GLN A 211 -17.71 14.01 6.76
N TYR A 212 -17.67 13.18 7.81
CA TYR A 212 -18.63 12.09 8.05
C TYR A 212 -19.62 12.44 9.17
N ASN A 213 -20.77 11.76 9.18
CA ASN A 213 -21.74 11.91 10.27
C ASN A 213 -21.32 11.11 11.52
N ASP A 214 -21.93 11.43 12.67
CA ASP A 214 -21.56 10.84 13.97
C ASP A 214 -21.64 9.30 14.00
N ASP A 215 -22.61 8.71 13.29
CA ASP A 215 -22.78 7.25 13.24
C ASP A 215 -21.68 6.55 12.42
N GLU A 216 -21.21 7.18 11.33
CA GLU A 216 -20.11 6.68 10.50
C GLU A 216 -18.75 6.85 11.19
N ILE A 217 -18.61 7.89 12.01
CA ILE A 217 -17.36 8.22 12.72
C ILE A 217 -16.96 7.10 13.69
N GLU A 218 -17.90 6.49 14.42
CA GLU A 218 -17.57 5.48 15.43
C GLU A 218 -16.95 4.22 14.79
N LEU A 219 -17.53 3.72 13.71
CA LEU A 219 -17.02 2.56 12.98
C LEU A 219 -15.65 2.82 12.33
N LEU A 220 -15.49 4.00 11.71
CA LEU A 220 -14.22 4.39 11.13
C LEU A 220 -13.14 4.55 12.21
N PHE A 221 -13.47 5.14 13.35
CA PHE A 221 -12.55 5.28 14.47
C PHE A 221 -12.10 3.92 15.04
N LEU A 222 -13.01 2.95 15.14
CA LEU A 222 -12.66 1.57 15.50
C LEU A 222 -11.68 0.94 14.50
N LEU A 223 -11.93 1.13 13.19
CA LEU A 223 -11.04 0.64 12.14
C LEU A 223 -9.64 1.27 12.23
N PHE A 224 -9.56 2.60 12.44
CA PHE A 224 -8.30 3.30 12.65
C PHE A 224 -7.55 2.78 13.86
N ASN A 225 -8.23 2.63 15.00
CA ASN A 225 -7.61 2.11 16.22
C ASN A 225 -7.08 0.69 16.03
N GLN A 226 -7.84 -0.16 15.33
CA GLN A 226 -7.37 -1.51 15.02
C GLN A 226 -6.14 -1.48 14.12
N SER A 227 -6.16 -0.69 13.04
CA SER A 227 -5.01 -0.55 12.15
C SER A 227 -3.78 0.02 12.86
N ILE A 228 -3.94 0.97 13.79
CA ILE A 228 -2.84 1.46 14.62
C ILE A 228 -2.26 0.34 15.49
N LYS A 229 -3.11 -0.47 16.12
CA LYS A 229 -2.65 -1.63 16.92
C LYS A 229 -1.88 -2.61 16.05
N ASP A 230 -2.38 -2.91 14.85
CA ASP A 230 -1.76 -3.84 13.92
C ASP A 230 -0.39 -3.31 13.46
N ILE A 231 -0.29 -2.04 13.04
CA ILE A 231 0.97 -1.37 12.66
C ILE A 231 1.97 -1.38 13.83
N ASN A 232 1.49 -1.07 15.04
CA ASN A 232 2.32 -1.02 16.24
C ASN A 232 2.82 -2.40 16.68
N SER A 233 1.98 -3.43 16.58
CA SER A 233 2.36 -4.83 16.89
C SER A 233 3.48 -5.34 15.98
N ASN A 234 3.61 -4.74 14.80
CA ASN A 234 4.67 -4.99 13.83
C ASN A 234 5.89 -4.07 14.00
N TYR A 235 5.96 -3.31 15.10
CA TYR A 235 7.05 -2.38 15.42
C TYR A 235 7.33 -1.34 14.33
N MET A 236 6.31 -1.00 13.53
CA MET A 236 6.45 -0.01 12.45
C MET A 236 6.37 1.42 12.96
N ILE A 237 5.72 1.64 14.10
CA ILE A 237 5.53 2.94 14.74
C ILE A 237 5.89 2.84 16.21
N GLY A 238 6.38 3.94 16.78
CA GLY A 238 6.84 3.99 18.17
C GLY A 238 5.73 4.41 19.14
N LEU A 239 4.55 3.81 19.04
CA LEU A 239 3.39 4.23 19.83
C LEU A 239 3.18 3.31 21.02
N SER A 240 3.00 3.87 22.22
CA SER A 240 2.48 3.07 23.33
C SER A 240 0.95 2.98 23.20
N PRO A 241 0.35 1.77 23.18
CA PRO A 241 -1.11 1.61 23.12
C PRO A 241 -1.83 2.26 24.31
N GLU A 242 -1.12 2.46 25.42
CA GLU A 242 -1.68 2.89 26.70
C GLU A 242 -1.46 4.38 27.00
N GLN A 243 -0.73 5.11 26.13
CA GLN A 243 -0.46 6.53 26.35
C GLN A 243 -1.07 7.40 25.25
N PRO A 244 -1.74 8.52 25.61
CA PRO A 244 -2.16 9.50 24.63
C PRO A 244 -0.89 10.07 23.99
N MET A 245 -0.72 9.82 22.69
CA MET A 245 0.42 10.34 21.97
C MET A 245 0.24 11.84 21.73
N TYR A 246 1.28 12.61 22.07
CA TYR A 246 1.35 14.04 21.81
C TYR A 246 2.05 14.29 20.48
N VAL A 247 1.32 14.90 19.55
CA VAL A 247 1.88 15.32 18.26
C VAL A 247 2.42 16.74 18.40
N LEU A 248 3.74 16.89 18.26
CA LEU A 248 4.38 18.20 18.14
C LEU A 248 4.29 18.64 16.67
N VAL A 249 3.68 19.78 16.42
CA VAL A 249 3.62 20.43 15.11
C VAL A 249 4.68 21.54 15.09
N GLY A 250 5.64 21.50 14.17
CA GLY A 250 6.64 22.57 14.01
C GLY A 250 6.09 23.81 13.30
N GLU A 251 6.86 24.90 13.22
CA GLU A 251 6.45 26.14 12.52
C GLU A 251 6.13 25.95 11.02
N SER A 252 6.74 24.96 10.38
CA SER A 252 6.44 24.58 8.99
C SER A 252 5.28 23.60 8.86
N GLY A 253 4.59 23.30 9.96
CA GLY A 253 3.54 22.28 10.00
C GLY A 253 4.04 20.84 10.04
N ASN A 254 5.32 20.63 10.33
CA ASN A 254 5.89 19.30 10.37
C ASN A 254 5.38 18.52 11.57
N ILE A 255 4.73 17.38 11.32
CA ILE A 255 4.51 16.36 12.32
C ILE A 255 5.71 15.42 12.22
N GLY A 256 6.57 15.43 13.25
CA GLY A 256 7.80 14.63 13.21
C GLY A 256 7.52 13.18 12.81
N PRO A 257 8.34 12.57 11.92
CA PRO A 257 8.12 11.21 11.44
C PRO A 257 8.01 10.24 12.62
N ARG A 258 6.95 9.44 12.64
CA ARG A 258 6.67 8.50 13.74
C ARG A 258 6.94 7.05 13.39
N LEU A 259 7.42 6.81 12.18
CA LEU A 259 7.88 5.48 11.78
C LEU A 259 9.17 5.15 12.52
N GLU A 260 9.16 3.99 13.15
CA GLU A 260 10.37 3.34 13.65
C GLU A 260 11.21 2.83 12.48
N LYS A 261 12.43 2.36 12.76
CA LYS A 261 13.32 1.83 11.71
C LYS A 261 12.63 0.78 10.81
N PRO A 262 11.88 -0.21 11.34
CA PRO A 262 11.17 -1.18 10.49
C PRO A 262 10.09 -0.52 9.64
N GLY A 263 9.36 0.45 10.18
CA GLY A 263 8.32 1.18 9.44
C GLY A 263 8.90 2.04 8.31
N LYS A 264 10.04 2.71 8.54
CA LYS A 264 10.75 3.46 7.50
C LYS A 264 11.25 2.53 6.40
N LEU A 265 11.83 1.40 6.77
CA LEU A 265 12.33 0.41 5.83
C LEU A 265 11.18 -0.21 5.01
N PHE A 266 10.05 -0.50 5.65
CA PHE A 266 8.85 -0.98 4.97
C PHE A 266 8.32 0.06 3.98
N MET A 267 8.18 1.32 4.41
CA MET A 267 7.69 2.39 3.54
C MET A 267 8.58 2.59 2.32
N ASN A 268 9.90 2.67 2.51
CA ASN A 268 10.83 2.79 1.38
C ASN A 268 10.71 1.61 0.41
N PHE A 269 10.48 0.40 0.94
CA PHE A 269 10.30 -0.80 0.12
C PHE A 269 9.00 -0.77 -0.71
N ILE A 270 7.95 -0.11 -0.23
CA ILE A 270 6.65 0.00 -0.93
C ILE A 270 6.42 1.36 -1.59
N THR A 271 7.46 2.16 -1.76
CA THR A 271 7.42 3.43 -2.51
C THR A 271 8.27 3.33 -3.76
N SER A 272 7.94 4.16 -4.76
CA SER A 272 8.65 4.19 -6.03
C SER A 272 10.15 4.40 -5.83
N PRO A 273 11.02 3.54 -6.38
CA PRO A 273 12.45 3.81 -6.44
C PRO A 273 12.82 4.88 -7.47
N LEU A 274 11.87 5.28 -8.32
CA LEU A 274 12.04 6.33 -9.33
C LEU A 274 11.78 7.75 -8.77
N ASP A 275 11.18 7.85 -7.58
CA ASP A 275 10.79 9.13 -6.97
C ASP A 275 11.94 9.73 -6.08
N PHE A 276 13.15 9.17 -6.13
CA PHE A 276 14.32 9.69 -5.40
C PHE A 276 15.07 10.75 -6.24
N GLU A 277 14.61 12.01 -6.15
CA GLU A 277 15.40 13.23 -6.40
C GLU A 277 15.49 14.09 -5.13
#